data_AF-A0A7J3BCT7-F1
#
_entry.id   AF-A0A7J3BCT7-F1
#
_cell.length_a   1.000
_cell.length_b   1.000
_cell.length_c   1.000
_cell.angle_alpha   90.00
_cell.angle_beta   90.00
_cell.angle_gamma   90.00
#
_symmetry.space_group_name_H-M   'P 1'
#
loop_
_entity.id
_entity.type
_entity.pdbx_description
1 polymer ?
#
loop_
_entity_poly.entity_id
_entity_poly.type
_entity_poly.pdbx_seq_one_letter_code
_entity_poly.pdbx_strand_id
1 'polypeptide(L)' 'MSSESHEQIWIARENLRCSGCRRCEVACSLRHEGLVWPEASRVRVFMLVPGAEMPHLCAQCRDYPCVASCP' A
#
# COMPACT_ATOMS: atom_id res chain seq x y z
N MET A 1 -21.61 13.92 16.46
CA MET A 1 -20.43 13.49 15.68
C MET A 1 -20.89 12.33 14.83
N SER A 2 -21.13 12.63 13.55
CA SER A 2 -21.91 11.83 12.61
C SER A 2 -21.42 10.39 12.54
N SER A 3 -22.34 9.47 12.82
CA SER A 3 -22.24 8.06 12.50
C SER A 3 -22.35 7.87 10.98
N GLU A 4 -21.26 8.09 10.26
CA GLU A 4 -21.13 7.58 8.89
C GLU A 4 -20.48 6.21 8.97
N SER A 5 -21.22 5.17 8.59
CA SER A 5 -20.68 3.83 8.38
C SER A 5 -19.84 3.82 7.10
N HIS A 6 -18.59 4.28 7.20
CA HIS A 6 -17.62 4.12 6.12
C HIS A 6 -17.34 2.62 5.96
N GLU A 7 -17.70 2.07 4.80
CA GLU A 7 -17.41 0.68 4.43
C GLU A 7 -15.89 0.53 4.32
N GLN A 8 -15.27 -0.05 5.35
CA GLN A 8 -13.82 -0.17 5.44
C GLN A 8 -13.34 -1.23 4.44
N ILE A 9 -12.53 -0.81 3.46
CA ILE A 9 -11.91 -1.72 2.50
C ILE A 9 -10.74 -2.45 3.20
N TRP A 10 -10.84 -3.78 3.28
CA TRP A 10 -9.78 -4.62 3.86
C TRP A 10 -8.92 -5.26 2.77
N ILE A 11 -7.61 -5.04 2.85
CA ILE A 11 -6.62 -5.65 1.95
C ILE A 11 -5.77 -6.63 2.77
N ALA A 12 -6.08 -7.92 2.66
CA ALA A 12 -5.28 -8.98 3.27
C ALA A 12 -3.95 -9.16 2.50
N ARG A 13 -2.86 -9.42 3.22
CA ARG A 13 -1.52 -9.64 2.66
C ARG A 13 -0.90 -10.90 3.24
N GLU A 14 -0.61 -11.86 2.38
CA GLU A 14 0.14 -13.07 2.74
C GLU A 14 1.64 -12.85 2.43
N ASN A 15 2.36 -12.23 3.36
CA ASN A 15 3.77 -11.83 3.14
C ASN A 15 4.69 -13.01 2.81
N LEU A 16 4.46 -14.19 3.38
CA LEU A 16 5.25 -15.40 3.07
C LEU A 16 5.05 -15.92 1.64
N ARG A 17 3.99 -15.49 0.95
CA ARG A 17 3.75 -15.81 -0.47
C ARG A 17 4.22 -14.70 -1.41
N CYS A 18 4.72 -13.59 -0.87
CA CYS A 18 5.30 -12.53 -1.68
C CYS A 18 6.70 -12.97 -2.16
N SER A 19 6.90 -13.04 -3.48
CA SER A 19 8.19 -13.38 -4.08
C SER A 19 9.07 -12.16 -4.37
N GLY A 20 8.64 -10.96 -3.96
CA GLY A 20 9.36 -9.73 -4.28
C GLY A 20 9.27 -9.28 -5.74
N CYS A 21 8.32 -9.80 -6.53
CA CYS A 21 8.27 -9.55 -7.98
C CYS A 21 7.94 -8.11 -8.43
N ARG A 22 7.57 -7.21 -7.50
CA ARG A 22 7.25 -5.79 -7.72
C ARG A 22 6.16 -5.47 -8.78
N ARG A 23 5.40 -6.47 -9.24
CA ARG A 23 4.28 -6.22 -10.18
C ARG A 23 3.19 -5.35 -9.60
N CYS A 24 2.96 -5.41 -8.30
CA CYS A 24 2.04 -4.51 -7.59
C CYS A 24 2.45 -3.04 -7.72
N GLU A 25 3.76 -2.77 -7.73
CA GLU A 25 4.30 -1.41 -7.88
C GLU A 25 3.98 -0.85 -9.26
N VAL A 26 4.27 -1.66 -10.29
CA VAL A 26 4.01 -1.36 -11.71
C VAL A 26 2.52 -1.19 -11.97
N ALA A 27 1.68 -2.10 -11.47
CA ALA A 27 0.24 -2.00 -11.65
C ALA A 27 -0.34 -0.71 -11.05
N CYS A 28 0.14 -0.33 -9.85
CA CYS A 28 -0.29 0.89 -9.19
C CYS A 28 0.18 2.14 -9.95
N SER A 29 1.45 2.22 -10.39
CA SER A 29 1.93 3.38 -11.15
C SER A 29 1.27 3.50 -12.53
N LEU A 30 1.06 2.39 -13.23
CA LEU A 30 0.28 2.40 -14.46
C LEU A 30 -1.15 2.92 -14.25
N ARG A 31 -1.80 2.55 -13.14
CA ARG A 31 -3.18 2.97 -12.84
C ARG A 31 -3.29 4.45 -12.48
N HIS A 32 -2.31 5.00 -11.77
CA HIS A 32 -2.39 6.38 -11.25
C HIS A 32 -1.62 7.40 -12.08
N GLU A 33 -0.46 7.01 -12.61
CA GLU A 33 0.45 7.90 -13.33
C GLU A 33 0.42 7.67 -14.85
N GLY A 34 -0.17 6.56 -15.31
CA GLY A 34 -0.30 6.23 -16.73
C GLY A 34 0.98 5.71 -17.39
N LEU A 35 2.04 5.50 -16.61
CA LEU A 35 3.35 5.06 -17.08
C LEU A 35 4.03 4.15 -16.07
N VAL A 36 4.96 3.30 -16.53
CA VAL A 36 5.69 2.37 -15.65
C VAL A 36 6.74 3.15 -14.86
N TRP A 37 6.32 3.67 -13.71
CA TRP A 37 7.20 4.40 -12.78
C TRP A 37 7.08 3.81 -11.38
N PRO A 38 7.87 2.78 -11.05
CA PRO A 38 7.82 2.14 -9.74
C PRO A 38 7.96 3.14 -8.60
N GLU A 39 8.86 4.13 -8.67
CA GLU A 39 9.10 5.10 -7.59
C GLU A 39 7.89 5.98 -7.24
N ALA A 40 7.02 6.28 -8.21
CA ALA A 40 5.77 7.02 -7.98
C ALA A 40 4.61 6.12 -7.46
N SER A 41 4.85 4.82 -7.33
CA SER A 41 3.83 3.87 -6.87
C SER A 41 3.51 4.05 -5.39
N ARG A 42 2.22 3.90 -5.05
CA ARG A 42 1.70 3.96 -3.67
C ARG A 42 1.90 2.64 -2.89
N VAL A 43 2.47 1.62 -3.54
CA VAL A 43 2.83 0.32 -2.95
C VAL A 43 4.33 0.13 -3.05
N ARG A 44 5.03 -0.22 -1.97
CA ARG A 44 6.49 -0.45 -1.93
C ARG A 44 6.78 -1.86 -1.42
N VAL A 45 7.61 -2.61 -2.12
CA VAL A 45 8.09 -3.92 -1.66
C VAL A 45 9.44 -3.74 -0.98
N PHE A 46 9.50 -4.04 0.31
CA PHE A 46 10.74 -4.07 1.06
C PHE A 46 11.31 -5.47 1.08
N MET A 47 12.57 -5.58 0.65
CA MET A 47 13.36 -6.82 0.68
C MET A 47 14.32 -6.73 1.86
N LEU A 48 14.01 -7.42 2.95
CA LEU A 48 14.86 -7.50 4.14
C LEU A 48 15.62 -8.82 4.09
N VAL A 49 16.96 -8.77 4.03
CA VAL A 49 17.81 -9.97 4.01
C VAL A 49 18.58 -10.09 5.33
N PRO A 50 18.48 -11.21 6.07
CA PRO A 50 17.59 -12.36 5.85
C PRO A 50 16.14 -12.06 6.31
N GLY A 51 15.14 -12.41 5.52
CA GLY A 51 13.74 -12.05 5.84
C GLY A 51 12.75 -12.35 4.73
N ALA A 52 11.50 -11.97 4.96
CA ALA A 52 10.41 -12.11 4.01
C ALA A 52 10.16 -10.80 3.25
N GLU A 53 9.73 -10.92 2.01
CA GLU A 53 9.33 -9.81 1.16
C GLU A 53 8.00 -9.22 1.63
N MET A 54 7.97 -7.93 1.93
CA MET A 54 6.77 -7.29 2.48
C MET A 54 6.27 -6.14 1.61
N PRO A 55 5.10 -6.27 0.96
CA PRO A 55 4.46 -5.16 0.28
C PRO A 55 3.82 -4.21 1.31
N HIS A 56 4.41 -3.04 1.43
CA HIS A 56 3.96 -1.94 2.27
C HIS A 56 3.12 -0.95 1.45
N LEU A 57 1.94 -0.60 1.95
CA LEU A 57 1.03 0.36 1.36
C LEU A 57 0.15 0.94 2.45
N CYS A 58 -0.60 2.01 2.14
CA CYS A 58 -1.54 2.61 3.07
C CYS A 58 -2.47 1.54 3.67
N ALA A 59 -2.48 1.46 5.01
CA ALA A 59 -3.33 0.50 5.72
C ALA A 59 -4.79 0.93 5.79
N GLN A 60 -5.14 2.09 5.22
CA GLN A 60 -6.48 2.68 5.29
C GLN A 60 -6.99 2.65 6.74
N CYS A 61 -6.18 3.19 7.65
CA CYS A 61 -6.39 3.11 9.08
C CYS A 61 -7.77 3.68 9.46
N ARG A 62 -8.46 3.05 10.42
CA ARG A 62 -9.69 3.60 11.00
C ARG A 62 -9.45 4.96 11.67
N ASP A 63 -8.31 5.07 12.36
CA ASP A 63 -7.79 6.33 12.88
C ASP A 63 -6.63 6.78 12.00
N TYR A 64 -6.78 7.93 11.33
CA TYR A 64 -5.90 8.42 10.27
C TYR A 64 -5.08 9.64 10.73
N PRO A 65 -4.06 9.47 11.60
CA PRO A 65 -3.27 10.58 12.14
C PRO A 65 -2.50 11.34 11.05
N CYS A 66 -2.21 10.69 9.92
CA CYS A 66 -1.57 11.31 8.76
C CYS A 66 -2.39 12.45 8.16
N VAL A 67 -3.73 12.34 8.16
CA VAL A 67 -4.61 13.41 7.67
C VAL A 67 -4.65 14.57 8.66
N ALA A 68 -4.78 14.27 9.96
CA ALA A 68 -4.77 15.29 11.01
C ALA A 68 -3.46 16.08 11.06
N SER A 69 -2.35 15.43 10.69
CA SER A 69 -1.02 16.05 10.64
C SER A 69 -0.72 16.79 9.33
N CYS A 70 -1.62 16.75 8.34
CA CYS A 70 -1.39 17.44 7.06
C CYS A 70 -1.48 18.96 7.27
N PRO A 71 -0.40 19.71 7.03
CA PRO A 71 -0.44 21.17 7.07
C PRO A 71 -1.29 21.76 5.93
#